data_AF-A0AAU5TGX0-F1
#
_entry.id   AF-A0AAU5TGX0-F1
#
_cell.length_a   1.000
_cell.length_b   1.000
_cell.length_c   1.000
_cell.angle_alpha   90.00
_cell.angle_beta   90.00
_cell.angle_gamma   90.00
#
_symmetry.space_group_name_H-M   'P 1'
#
loop_
_entity.id
_entity.type
_entity.pdbx_description
1 polymer ?
#
loop_
_entity_poly.entity_id
_entity_poly.type
_entity_poly.pdbx_seq_one_letter_code
_entity_poly.pdbx_strand_id
1 'polypeptide(L)'
;MSAQEERNALTLPPALYDQALHLLRESPDGVPPPRGFSLPREPAADGGPLAREEAANAVREALRPLPDGLSGLHRRFVRLGIRAGHGRQIRSAVAEMPLPAEQLDAARALGRQLTRSGTTVATVTAGVALLRRCGEPEDVPYLSVLGLFREFNRAAVEALDILDRPSAAVVWLALYGRDEGLQPLIRALRKGNRQAVHTALVAYPASPRHVSSVVARRVAEACRLADLLDHHCGDTDLLARAGRLLVRIGSSYEDPAGLRAYRDALRVYDSVVTRADLLPPTLDNAAMLLSLALNLSSGTAALLDWPPGRRAALLDSLGRLRGEPRWVMAGAGASEPDQRLRAGWIRRTGRRPFERPEAPGRLRIEVVAGDPADREPVETRILIDGRPLVPAVFGLGPAHRPEYLLDEGMLRAAAQPREVQLAEAGCTEGCCGALYVTIRRDGDHVVWENWRRSQTVPAPGGPAASELPDYRFDASAYDAEIARAETDRSWSWPARTTARLIEAGLRENPELLGRWDARRGRISSGFRHPDTTEVTFWYVPGPAAGRPERADSPLQFCWVIPDDGTPPEAQAAAALRRLAEEDPKTYGRVCGGSPERAAELGFSWPDSA
;
A
#
# COMPACT_ATOMS: atom_id res chain seq x y z
N MET A 1 -7.61 12.05 -59.49
CA MET A 1 -7.51 12.55 -58.11
C MET A 1 -8.62 13.56 -57.91
N SER A 2 -9.54 13.29 -56.98
CA SER A 2 -10.65 14.18 -56.67
C SER A 2 -10.17 15.34 -55.80
N ALA A 3 -10.74 16.54 -55.97
CA ALA A 3 -10.50 17.70 -55.09
C ALA A 3 -10.81 17.40 -53.60
N GLN A 4 -11.56 16.34 -53.31
CA GLN A 4 -11.80 15.84 -51.96
C GLN A 4 -10.62 15.05 -51.38
N GLU A 5 -9.88 14.31 -52.22
CA GLU A 5 -8.65 13.61 -51.83
C GLU A 5 -7.52 14.61 -51.60
N GLU A 6 -7.44 15.68 -52.42
CA GLU A 6 -6.50 16.79 -52.21
C GLU A 6 -6.85 17.63 -50.96
N ARG A 7 -8.13 17.88 -50.67
CA ARG A 7 -8.53 18.57 -49.42
C ARG A 7 -8.28 17.73 -48.16
N ASN A 8 -8.52 16.42 -48.20
CA ASN A 8 -8.21 15.54 -47.08
C ASN A 8 -6.68 15.32 -46.91
N ALA A 9 -5.89 15.43 -47.98
CA ALA A 9 -4.43 15.40 -47.91
C ALA A 9 -3.82 16.71 -47.36
N LEU A 10 -4.53 17.84 -47.49
CA LEU A 10 -4.10 19.16 -47.00
C LEU A 10 -4.43 19.43 -45.52
N THR A 11 -5.24 18.59 -44.88
CA THR A 11 -5.52 18.64 -43.43
C THR A 11 -5.19 17.31 -42.77
N LEU A 12 -3.90 16.96 -42.74
CA LEU A 12 -3.44 15.92 -41.81
C LEU A 12 -3.85 16.32 -40.39
N PRO A 13 -4.48 15.42 -39.61
CA PRO A 13 -4.79 15.72 -38.22
C PRO A 13 -3.51 16.16 -37.49
N PRO A 14 -3.59 17.18 -36.62
CA PRO A 14 -2.41 17.65 -35.89
C PRO A 14 -1.80 16.49 -35.11
N ALA A 15 -0.47 16.51 -34.94
CA ALA A 15 0.20 15.52 -34.11
C ALA A 15 -0.42 15.55 -32.70
N LEU A 16 -0.64 14.37 -32.10
CA LEU A 16 -1.28 14.29 -30.79
C LEU A 16 -0.47 15.01 -29.71
N TYR A 17 0.85 15.10 -29.88
CA TYR A 17 1.71 15.92 -29.04
C TYR A 17 1.40 17.42 -29.12
N ASP A 18 1.24 17.96 -30.32
CA ASP A 18 0.88 19.37 -30.51
C ASP A 18 -0.51 19.69 -29.97
N GLN A 19 -1.44 18.75 -30.13
CA GLN A 19 -2.77 18.84 -29.53
C GLN A 19 -2.70 18.85 -27.99
N ALA A 20 -1.88 17.98 -27.38
CA ALA A 20 -1.66 17.98 -25.93
C ALA A 20 -1.09 19.33 -25.44
N LEU A 21 -0.11 19.87 -26.16
CA LEU A 21 0.48 21.17 -25.83
C LEU A 21 -0.55 22.29 -25.91
N HIS A 22 -1.41 22.29 -26.94
CA HIS A 22 -2.46 23.27 -27.09
C HIS A 22 -3.46 23.22 -25.93
N LEU A 23 -4.03 22.04 -25.63
CA LEU A 23 -4.95 21.85 -24.52
C LEU A 23 -4.33 22.21 -23.16
N LEU A 24 -3.03 21.93 -22.99
CA LEU A 24 -2.32 22.30 -21.79
C LEU A 24 -2.16 23.82 -21.63
N ARG A 25 -1.90 24.56 -22.72
CA ARG A 25 -1.82 26.03 -22.69
C ARG A 25 -3.17 26.68 -22.39
N GLU A 26 -4.26 26.07 -22.85
CA GLU A 26 -5.63 26.56 -22.59
C GLU A 26 -6.13 26.20 -21.18
N SER A 27 -5.47 25.27 -20.50
CA SER A 27 -5.89 24.85 -19.17
C SER A 27 -5.57 25.89 -18.10
N PRO A 28 -6.52 26.20 -17.19
CA PRO A 28 -6.28 27.09 -16.06
C PRO A 28 -5.07 26.62 -15.24
N ASP A 29 -4.14 27.54 -14.96
CA ASP A 29 -2.87 27.29 -14.24
C ASP A 29 -1.97 26.20 -14.85
N GLY A 30 -2.25 25.74 -16.08
CA GLY A 30 -1.54 24.64 -16.72
C GLY A 30 -1.74 23.30 -16.02
N VAL A 31 -2.92 23.01 -15.44
CA VAL A 31 -3.25 21.72 -14.80
C VAL A 31 -4.32 21.01 -15.65
N PRO A 32 -4.17 19.70 -15.98
CA PRO A 32 -5.18 19.04 -16.81
C PRO A 32 -6.46 18.81 -15.99
N PRO A 33 -7.60 18.55 -16.65
CA PRO A 33 -8.80 18.11 -15.94
C PRO A 33 -8.54 16.79 -15.20
N PRO A 34 -9.36 16.45 -14.18
CA PRO A 34 -9.22 15.18 -13.46
C PRO A 34 -9.21 13.98 -14.43
N ARG A 35 -8.24 13.07 -14.22
CA ARG A 35 -7.94 11.91 -15.08
C ARG A 35 -7.25 12.25 -16.41
N GLY A 36 -7.03 13.52 -16.74
CA GLY A 36 -6.35 13.95 -17.95
C GLY A 36 -7.31 14.31 -19.09
N PHE A 37 -6.74 14.87 -20.16
CA PHE A 37 -7.47 15.17 -21.38
C PHE A 37 -7.97 13.88 -22.05
N SER A 38 -9.07 13.99 -22.79
CA SER A 38 -9.58 12.87 -23.60
C SER A 38 -9.41 13.23 -25.07
N LEU A 39 -8.97 12.28 -25.88
CA LEU A 39 -8.94 12.47 -27.33
C LEU A 39 -10.35 12.31 -27.91
N PRO A 40 -10.69 13.00 -29.00
CA PRO A 40 -11.92 12.74 -29.74
C PRO A 40 -12.02 11.26 -30.11
N ARG A 41 -13.18 10.64 -29.90
CA ARG A 41 -13.38 9.24 -30.30
C ARG A 41 -13.21 9.11 -31.82
N GLU A 42 -12.32 8.22 -32.24
CA GLU A 42 -12.25 7.80 -33.64
C GLU A 42 -13.61 7.18 -34.06
N PRO A 43 -14.13 7.50 -35.25
CA PRO A 43 -15.35 6.87 -35.76
C PRO A 43 -15.18 5.35 -35.82
N ALA A 44 -16.25 4.62 -35.52
CA ALA A 44 -16.23 3.16 -35.55
C ALA A 44 -15.88 2.69 -36.97
N ALA A 45 -14.74 2.04 -37.11
CA ALA A 45 -14.35 1.42 -38.37
C ALA A 45 -15.18 0.16 -38.62
N ASP A 46 -15.54 -0.09 -39.88
CA ASP A 46 -16.23 -1.32 -40.28
C ASP A 46 -15.40 -2.55 -39.90
N GLY A 47 -16.07 -3.54 -39.30
CA GLY A 47 -15.46 -4.78 -38.78
C GLY A 47 -15.22 -4.77 -37.26
N GLY A 48 -15.51 -5.91 -36.63
CA GLY A 48 -15.31 -6.13 -35.19
C GLY A 48 -13.84 -6.03 -34.77
N PRO A 49 -13.55 -5.74 -33.49
CA PRO A 49 -12.19 -5.70 -32.97
C PRO A 49 -11.54 -7.08 -33.07
N LEU A 50 -10.23 -7.11 -33.37
CA LEU A 50 -9.44 -8.35 -33.37
C LEU A 50 -9.48 -9.01 -31.98
N ALA A 51 -9.43 -10.34 -31.95
CA ALA A 51 -9.24 -11.05 -30.69
C ALA A 51 -7.86 -10.69 -30.09
N ARG A 52 -7.71 -10.83 -28.76
CA ARG A 52 -6.51 -10.34 -28.06
C ARG A 52 -5.21 -10.96 -28.59
N GLU A 53 -5.24 -12.25 -28.92
CA GLU A 53 -4.08 -13.00 -29.42
C GLU A 53 -3.76 -12.62 -30.87
N GLU A 54 -4.77 -12.47 -31.71
CA GLU A 54 -4.64 -12.00 -33.09
C GLU A 54 -4.05 -10.58 -33.14
N ALA A 55 -4.54 -9.68 -32.29
CA ALA A 55 -4.00 -8.33 -32.17
C ALA A 55 -2.54 -8.33 -31.71
N ALA A 56 -2.15 -9.22 -30.80
CA ALA A 56 -0.76 -9.35 -30.37
C ALA A 56 0.15 -9.87 -31.50
N ASN A 57 -0.32 -10.83 -32.30
CA ASN A 57 0.38 -11.34 -33.47
C ASN A 57 0.53 -10.27 -34.55
N ALA A 58 -0.56 -9.56 -34.86
CA ALA A 58 -0.58 -8.45 -35.80
C ALA A 58 0.40 -7.34 -35.41
N VAL A 59 0.47 -6.97 -34.12
CA VAL A 59 1.44 -5.96 -33.68
C VAL A 59 2.87 -6.46 -33.86
N ARG A 60 3.16 -7.72 -33.52
CA ARG A 60 4.49 -8.30 -33.71
C ARG A 60 4.89 -8.31 -35.18
N GLU A 61 3.97 -8.65 -36.08
CA GLU A 61 4.18 -8.57 -37.52
C GLU A 61 4.42 -7.12 -37.98
N ALA A 62 3.62 -6.17 -37.51
CA ALA A 62 3.77 -4.76 -37.87
C ALA A 62 5.13 -4.18 -37.48
N LEU A 63 5.70 -4.62 -36.36
CA LEU A 63 6.96 -4.13 -35.81
C LEU A 63 8.19 -4.90 -36.29
N ARG A 64 8.04 -6.02 -37.01
CA ARG A 64 9.16 -6.86 -37.47
C ARG A 64 9.20 -7.00 -39.00
N PRO A 65 10.29 -6.56 -39.67
CA PRO A 65 11.41 -5.77 -39.11
C PRO A 65 10.95 -4.39 -38.65
N LEU A 66 11.78 -3.72 -37.83
CA LEU A 66 11.49 -2.34 -37.39
C LEU A 66 11.20 -1.47 -38.62
N PRO A 67 10.07 -0.74 -38.65
CA PRO A 67 9.73 0.09 -39.81
C PRO A 67 10.62 1.33 -39.86
N ASP A 68 10.91 1.77 -41.08
CA ASP A 68 11.81 2.91 -41.37
C ASP A 68 11.25 4.27 -40.93
N GLY A 69 9.99 4.33 -40.49
CA GLY A 69 9.39 5.53 -39.93
C GLY A 69 7.88 5.48 -39.69
N LEU A 70 7.32 6.60 -39.23
CA LEU A 70 5.90 6.77 -38.85
C LEU A 70 4.92 6.28 -39.92
N SER A 71 5.08 6.72 -41.18
CA SER A 71 4.18 6.36 -42.27
C SER A 71 4.18 4.86 -42.56
N GLY A 72 5.35 4.22 -42.41
CA GLY A 72 5.49 2.77 -42.58
C GLY A 72 4.73 2.00 -41.51
N LEU A 73 4.89 2.37 -40.24
CA LEU A 73 4.16 1.72 -39.14
C LEU A 73 2.66 1.97 -39.23
N HIS A 74 2.24 3.20 -39.53
CA HIS A 74 0.83 3.55 -39.66
C HIS A 74 0.14 2.71 -40.74
N ARG A 75 0.74 2.57 -41.93
CA ARG A 75 0.21 1.71 -43.00
C ARG A 75 0.10 0.25 -42.58
N ARG A 76 1.10 -0.27 -41.86
CA ARG A 76 1.05 -1.64 -41.33
C ARG A 76 -0.06 -1.82 -40.30
N PHE A 77 -0.25 -0.86 -39.41
CA PHE A 77 -1.33 -0.89 -38.41
C PHE A 77 -2.72 -0.86 -39.05
N VAL A 78 -2.94 0.00 -40.05
CA VAL A 78 -4.19 0.04 -40.81
C VAL A 78 -4.43 -1.28 -41.54
N ARG A 79 -3.42 -1.80 -42.26
CA ARG A 79 -3.50 -3.07 -43.00
C ARG A 79 -3.84 -4.25 -42.09
N LEU A 80 -3.28 -4.26 -40.88
CA LEU A 80 -3.44 -5.36 -39.92
C LEU A 80 -4.57 -5.11 -38.90
N GLY A 81 -5.41 -4.09 -39.10
CA GLY A 81 -6.57 -3.83 -38.24
C GLY A 81 -6.20 -3.43 -36.80
N ILE A 82 -5.01 -2.88 -36.56
CA ILE A 82 -4.56 -2.45 -35.24
C ILE A 82 -5.12 -1.06 -34.92
N ARG A 83 -5.89 -0.94 -33.83
CA ARG A 83 -6.66 0.25 -33.45
C ARG A 83 -6.27 0.75 -32.05
N ALA A 84 -6.78 1.93 -31.66
CA ALA A 84 -6.58 2.52 -30.33
C ALA A 84 -6.91 1.57 -29.15
N GLY A 85 -7.92 0.71 -29.31
CA GLY A 85 -8.33 -0.28 -28.31
C GLY A 85 -7.28 -1.37 -28.03
N HIS A 86 -6.28 -1.55 -28.90
CA HIS A 86 -5.24 -2.57 -28.76
C HIS A 86 -3.99 -2.07 -27.99
N GLY A 87 -4.09 -0.94 -27.27
CA GLY A 87 -2.94 -0.35 -26.58
C GLY A 87 -2.21 -1.29 -25.60
N ARG A 88 -2.91 -2.22 -24.95
CA ARG A 88 -2.28 -3.23 -24.07
C ARG A 88 -1.41 -4.20 -24.89
N GLN A 89 -1.94 -4.72 -25.99
CA GLN A 89 -1.25 -5.63 -26.89
C GLN A 89 -0.04 -4.95 -27.53
N ILE A 90 -0.17 -3.67 -27.89
CA ILE A 90 0.95 -2.88 -28.40
C ILE A 90 2.10 -2.84 -27.40
N ARG A 91 1.81 -2.51 -26.14
CA ARG A 91 2.83 -2.46 -25.09
C ARG A 91 3.47 -3.82 -24.80
N SER A 92 2.68 -4.89 -24.73
CA SER A 92 3.22 -6.25 -24.49
C SER A 92 4.14 -6.68 -25.62
N ALA A 93 3.68 -6.54 -26.87
CA ALA A 93 4.46 -6.93 -28.05
C ALA A 93 5.77 -6.15 -28.16
N VAL A 94 5.78 -4.85 -27.86
CA VAL A 94 7.00 -4.04 -27.82
C VAL A 94 7.91 -4.46 -26.67
N ALA A 95 7.37 -4.82 -25.49
CA ALA A 95 8.17 -5.27 -24.35
C ALA A 95 8.88 -6.61 -24.63
N GLU A 96 8.20 -7.54 -25.30
CA GLU A 96 8.70 -8.89 -25.62
C GLU A 96 9.56 -8.94 -26.89
N MET A 97 9.64 -7.83 -27.64
CA MET A 97 10.42 -7.78 -28.87
C MET A 97 11.93 -7.85 -28.58
N PRO A 98 12.72 -8.71 -29.24
CA PRO A 98 14.17 -8.63 -29.16
C PRO A 98 14.61 -7.32 -29.82
N LEU A 99 15.37 -6.52 -29.08
CA LEU A 99 16.01 -5.30 -29.57
C LEU A 99 17.51 -5.46 -29.36
N PRO A 100 18.23 -5.98 -30.37
CA PRO A 100 19.69 -6.05 -30.35
C PRO A 100 20.31 -4.66 -30.17
N ALA A 101 21.54 -4.60 -29.64
CA ALA A 101 22.22 -3.35 -29.34
C ALA A 101 22.32 -2.43 -30.58
N GLU A 102 22.59 -3.02 -31.75
CA GLU A 102 22.69 -2.34 -33.04
C GLU A 102 21.36 -1.73 -33.54
N GLN A 103 20.22 -2.14 -32.98
CA GLN A 103 18.90 -1.61 -33.35
C GLN A 103 18.35 -0.60 -32.33
N LEU A 104 19.04 -0.36 -31.21
CA LEU A 104 18.55 0.54 -30.16
C LEU A 104 18.39 1.98 -30.65
N ASP A 105 19.34 2.50 -31.42
CA ASP A 105 19.29 3.87 -31.95
C ASP A 105 18.16 4.03 -32.97
N ALA A 106 17.97 3.03 -33.85
CA ALA A 106 16.86 3.01 -34.80
C ALA A 106 15.50 2.93 -34.09
N ALA A 107 15.39 2.07 -33.06
CA ALA A 107 14.19 1.95 -32.24
C ALA A 107 13.88 3.25 -31.48
N ARG A 108 14.91 3.95 -30.97
CA ARG A 108 14.78 5.25 -30.30
C ARG A 108 14.34 6.34 -31.28
N ALA A 109 14.97 6.42 -32.46
CA ALA A 109 14.60 7.37 -33.50
C ALA A 109 13.16 7.18 -33.96
N LEU A 110 12.74 5.93 -34.19
CA LEU A 110 11.34 5.60 -34.49
C LEU A 110 10.43 5.98 -33.31
N GLY A 111 10.79 5.64 -32.07
CA GLY A 111 10.06 6.02 -30.87
C GLY A 111 9.81 7.53 -30.79
N ARG A 112 10.84 8.35 -31.02
CA ARG A 112 10.77 9.81 -31.09
C ARG A 112 9.85 10.30 -32.20
N GLN A 113 9.98 9.74 -33.40
CA GLN A 113 9.12 10.12 -34.53
C GLN A 113 7.64 9.82 -34.23
N LEU A 114 7.36 8.66 -33.64
CA LEU A 114 6.01 8.23 -33.30
C LEU A 114 5.39 9.08 -32.18
N THR A 115 6.16 9.49 -31.17
CA THR A 115 5.63 10.34 -30.09
C THR A 115 5.48 11.81 -30.50
N ARG A 116 6.39 12.33 -31.33
CA ARG A 116 6.39 13.75 -31.74
C ARG A 116 5.43 14.04 -32.88
N SER A 117 5.30 13.13 -33.83
CA SER A 117 4.55 13.37 -35.07
C SER A 117 3.39 12.39 -35.28
N GLY A 118 3.18 11.44 -34.36
CA GLY A 118 2.09 10.49 -34.43
C GLY A 118 0.72 11.15 -34.33
N THR A 119 -0.19 10.76 -35.21
CA THR A 119 -1.55 11.28 -35.29
C THR A 119 -2.60 10.30 -34.76
N THR A 120 -2.23 9.04 -34.49
CA THR A 120 -3.14 8.03 -33.94
C THR A 120 -2.68 7.48 -32.60
N VAL A 121 -3.65 7.07 -31.77
CA VAL A 121 -3.39 6.50 -30.44
C VAL A 121 -2.52 5.25 -30.53
N ALA A 122 -2.75 4.40 -31.53
CA ALA A 122 -1.96 3.18 -31.70
C ALA A 122 -0.48 3.49 -31.99
N THR A 123 -0.20 4.43 -32.92
CA THR A 123 1.19 4.78 -33.27
C THR A 123 1.92 5.46 -32.11
N VAL A 124 1.26 6.37 -31.40
CA VAL A 124 1.87 7.04 -30.24
C VAL A 124 2.08 6.06 -29.09
N THR A 125 1.16 5.12 -28.87
CA THR A 125 1.33 4.05 -27.87
C THR A 125 2.56 3.19 -28.16
N ALA A 126 2.80 2.84 -29.43
CA ALA A 126 4.01 2.13 -29.84
C ALA A 126 5.27 2.98 -29.60
N GLY A 127 5.21 4.28 -29.91
CA GLY A 127 6.30 5.22 -29.64
C GLY A 127 6.66 5.31 -28.16
N VAL A 128 5.67 5.50 -27.28
CA VAL A 128 5.86 5.51 -25.82
C VAL A 128 6.44 4.17 -25.32
N ALA A 129 5.96 3.05 -25.85
CA ALA A 129 6.46 1.72 -25.47
C ALA A 129 7.92 1.48 -25.92
N LEU A 130 8.34 2.02 -27.07
CA LEU A 130 9.73 1.97 -27.52
C LEU A 130 10.62 2.84 -26.62
N LEU A 131 10.21 4.09 -26.35
CA LEU A 131 10.95 5.02 -25.48
C LEU A 131 11.04 4.53 -24.03
N ARG A 132 10.08 3.74 -23.55
CA ARG A 132 10.22 3.05 -22.26
C ARG A 132 11.46 2.13 -22.20
N ARG A 133 11.87 1.54 -23.33
CA ARG A 133 12.99 0.59 -23.40
C ARG A 133 14.32 1.22 -23.78
N CYS A 134 14.29 2.23 -24.63
CA CYS A 134 15.49 2.81 -25.24
C CYS A 134 15.55 4.34 -25.14
N GLY A 135 14.61 4.99 -24.47
CA GLY A 135 14.57 6.45 -24.34
C GLY A 135 15.72 7.01 -23.52
N GLU A 136 15.90 8.32 -23.62
CA GLU A 136 16.93 9.12 -22.96
C GLU A 136 16.29 10.32 -22.25
N PRO A 137 17.06 11.08 -21.43
CA PRO A 137 16.53 12.27 -20.76
C PRO A 137 15.87 13.31 -21.70
N GLU A 138 16.31 13.40 -22.95
CA GLU A 138 15.71 14.27 -23.98
C GLU A 138 14.26 13.93 -24.32
N ASP A 139 13.82 12.71 -24.00
CA ASP A 139 12.48 12.22 -24.31
C ASP A 139 11.45 12.57 -23.21
N VAL A 140 11.93 12.98 -22.03
CA VAL A 140 11.11 13.29 -20.85
C VAL A 140 10.05 14.37 -21.12
N PRO A 141 10.35 15.52 -21.78
CA PRO A 141 9.33 16.54 -22.04
C PRO A 141 8.16 16.02 -22.88
N TYR A 142 8.44 15.19 -23.89
CA TYR A 142 7.41 14.63 -24.78
C TYR A 142 6.51 13.64 -24.04
N LEU A 143 7.11 12.73 -23.27
CA LEU A 143 6.38 11.77 -22.46
C LEU A 143 5.55 12.46 -21.36
N SER A 144 6.07 13.54 -20.77
CA SER A 144 5.38 14.30 -19.73
C SER A 144 4.11 14.96 -20.22
N VAL A 145 4.14 15.50 -21.44
CA VAL A 145 2.99 16.13 -22.10
C VAL A 145 1.99 15.07 -22.57
N LEU A 146 2.45 14.02 -23.26
CA LEU A 146 1.58 12.94 -23.74
C LEU A 146 0.90 12.19 -22.59
N GLY A 147 1.59 12.04 -21.46
CA GLY A 147 1.04 11.41 -20.26
C GLY A 147 -0.20 12.10 -19.70
N LEU A 148 -0.47 13.36 -20.08
CA LEU A 148 -1.68 14.07 -19.67
C LEU A 148 -2.95 13.59 -20.38
N PHE A 149 -2.84 12.78 -21.43
CA PHE A 149 -3.98 12.12 -22.06
C PHE A 149 -4.34 10.82 -21.37
N ARG A 150 -5.65 10.55 -21.26
CA ARG A 150 -6.20 9.33 -20.66
C ARG A 150 -5.74 8.05 -21.36
N GLU A 151 -5.49 8.14 -22.65
CA GLU A 151 -5.10 7.04 -23.52
C GLU A 151 -3.63 6.64 -23.30
N PHE A 152 -2.78 7.58 -22.88
CA PHE A 152 -1.34 7.38 -22.72
C PHE A 152 -0.85 7.42 -21.27
N ASN A 153 -1.64 7.93 -20.32
CA ASN A 153 -1.22 8.21 -18.94
C ASN A 153 -0.37 7.11 -18.31
N ARG A 154 -0.87 5.87 -18.28
CA ARG A 154 -0.20 4.73 -17.69
C ARG A 154 1.09 4.40 -18.42
N ALA A 155 1.06 4.39 -19.75
CA ALA A 155 2.22 4.06 -20.56
C ALA A 155 3.34 5.10 -20.41
N ALA A 156 2.97 6.39 -20.40
CA ALA A 156 3.89 7.49 -20.22
C ALA A 156 4.50 7.52 -18.82
N VAL A 157 3.69 7.32 -17.76
CA VAL A 157 4.21 7.22 -16.39
C VAL A 157 5.14 6.02 -16.24
N GLU A 158 4.80 4.85 -16.79
CA GLU A 158 5.68 3.67 -16.78
C GLU A 158 7.01 3.91 -17.52
N ALA A 159 7.00 4.70 -18.60
CA ALA A 159 8.22 5.10 -19.31
C ALA A 159 9.05 6.11 -18.49
N LEU A 160 8.39 7.13 -17.94
CA LEU A 160 9.04 8.14 -17.10
C LEU A 160 9.59 7.54 -15.80
N ASP A 161 8.96 6.53 -15.21
CA ASP A 161 9.48 5.86 -14.00
C ASP A 161 10.87 5.22 -14.20
N ILE A 162 11.23 4.91 -15.45
CA ILE A 162 12.55 4.44 -15.85
C ILE A 162 13.48 5.63 -16.17
N LEU A 163 13.00 6.60 -16.94
CA LEU A 163 13.81 7.72 -17.46
C LEU A 163 14.03 8.86 -16.45
N ASP A 164 12.96 9.37 -15.85
CA ASP A 164 12.98 10.46 -14.86
C ASP A 164 11.78 10.35 -13.91
N ARG A 165 12.01 9.72 -12.75
CA ARG A 165 10.98 9.50 -11.72
C ARG A 165 10.34 10.78 -11.19
N PRO A 166 11.08 11.89 -10.98
CA PRO A 166 10.46 13.15 -10.59
C PRO A 166 9.38 13.60 -11.59
N SER A 167 9.67 13.58 -12.90
CA SER A 167 8.66 13.91 -13.94
C SER A 167 7.52 12.90 -13.98
N ALA A 168 7.80 11.60 -13.82
CA ALA A 168 6.77 10.57 -13.71
C ALA A 168 5.79 10.89 -12.57
N ALA A 169 6.32 11.30 -11.42
CA ALA A 169 5.55 11.61 -10.25
C ALA A 169 4.72 12.90 -10.40
N VAL A 170 5.26 13.93 -11.04
CA VAL A 170 4.49 15.15 -11.37
C VAL A 170 3.29 14.82 -12.27
N VAL A 171 3.51 14.04 -13.34
CA VAL A 171 2.42 13.62 -14.24
C VAL A 171 1.40 12.77 -13.49
N TRP A 172 1.86 11.82 -12.68
CA TRP A 172 0.97 10.96 -11.90
C TRP A 172 0.12 11.77 -10.92
N LEU A 173 0.71 12.70 -10.17
CA LEU A 173 0.00 13.56 -9.23
C LEU A 173 -1.03 14.46 -9.93
N ALA A 174 -0.69 15.01 -11.10
CA ALA A 174 -1.62 15.81 -11.89
C ALA A 174 -2.87 15.04 -12.34
N LEU A 175 -2.78 13.72 -12.49
CA LEU A 175 -3.87 12.87 -13.01
C LEU A 175 -4.65 12.15 -11.91
N TYR A 176 -3.96 11.75 -10.84
CA TYR A 176 -4.48 10.88 -9.79
C TYR A 176 -4.47 11.51 -8.39
N GLY A 177 -3.74 12.62 -8.20
CA GLY A 177 -3.76 13.41 -6.96
C GLY A 177 -5.06 14.21 -6.84
N ARG A 178 -6.10 13.56 -6.33
CA ARG A 178 -7.45 14.15 -6.21
C ARG A 178 -7.69 14.98 -4.95
N ASP A 179 -6.72 15.03 -4.06
CA ASP A 179 -6.78 15.84 -2.85
C ASP A 179 -6.67 17.33 -3.23
N GLU A 180 -7.66 18.14 -2.82
CA GLU A 180 -7.64 19.59 -3.02
C GLU A 180 -6.40 20.23 -2.38
N GLY A 181 -5.92 19.66 -1.26
CA GLY A 181 -4.69 20.08 -0.60
C GLY A 181 -3.43 19.89 -1.44
N LEU A 182 -3.43 19.00 -2.44
CA LEU A 182 -2.29 18.79 -3.35
C LEU A 182 -2.22 19.82 -4.47
N GLN A 183 -3.31 20.52 -4.79
CA GLN A 183 -3.38 21.40 -5.96
C GLN A 183 -2.33 22.53 -5.93
N PRO A 184 -2.09 23.23 -4.80
CA PRO A 184 -1.01 24.21 -4.72
C PRO A 184 0.37 23.62 -5.03
N LEU A 185 0.63 22.41 -4.54
CA LEU A 185 1.90 21.71 -4.77
C LEU A 185 2.06 21.29 -6.24
N ILE A 186 1.01 20.72 -6.85
CA ILE A 186 1.01 20.35 -8.27
C ILE A 186 1.28 21.58 -9.15
N ARG A 187 0.62 22.71 -8.88
CA ARG A 187 0.86 23.97 -9.61
C ARG A 187 2.31 24.44 -9.46
N ALA A 188 2.87 24.40 -8.26
CA ALA A 188 4.26 24.79 -8.02
C ALA A 188 5.26 23.89 -8.76
N LEU A 189 5.04 22.58 -8.72
CA LEU A 189 5.85 21.57 -9.41
C LEU A 189 5.86 21.79 -10.94
N ARG A 190 4.68 22.05 -11.53
CA ARG A 190 4.56 22.29 -12.98
C ARG A 190 5.22 23.58 -13.44
N LYS A 191 5.23 24.61 -12.60
CA LYS A 191 5.92 25.88 -12.87
C LYS A 191 7.44 25.79 -12.67
N GLY A 192 7.95 24.70 -12.09
CA GLY A 192 9.37 24.51 -11.81
C GLY A 192 9.94 25.50 -10.77
N ASN A 193 9.09 26.17 -9.99
CA ASN A 193 9.53 27.15 -8.99
C ASN A 193 9.86 26.43 -7.68
N ARG A 194 11.16 26.27 -7.39
CA ARG A 194 11.65 25.57 -6.21
C ARG A 194 11.14 26.15 -4.88
N GLN A 195 11.09 27.48 -4.75
CA GLN A 195 10.61 28.13 -3.53
C GLN A 195 9.11 27.90 -3.34
N ALA A 196 8.33 27.96 -4.43
CA ALA A 196 6.91 27.67 -4.38
C ALA A 196 6.65 26.20 -4.03
N VAL A 197 7.46 25.26 -4.54
CA VAL A 197 7.38 23.83 -4.20
C VAL A 197 7.66 23.63 -2.71
N HIS A 198 8.73 24.25 -2.19
CA HIS A 198 9.05 24.22 -0.75
C HIS A 198 7.87 24.70 0.10
N THR A 199 7.34 25.89 -0.19
CA THR A 199 6.26 26.49 0.60
C THR A 199 4.98 25.64 0.53
N ALA A 200 4.62 25.15 -0.66
CA ALA A 200 3.45 24.29 -0.82
C ALA A 200 3.62 22.93 -0.13
N LEU A 201 4.82 22.35 -0.16
CA LEU A 201 5.12 21.08 0.50
C LEU A 201 5.04 21.20 2.03
N VAL A 202 5.57 22.28 2.60
CA VAL A 202 5.47 22.53 4.05
C VAL A 202 4.01 22.69 4.48
N ALA A 203 3.20 23.41 3.70
CA ALA A 203 1.77 23.60 3.96
C ALA A 203 0.92 22.35 3.73
N TYR A 204 1.39 21.38 2.93
CA TYR A 204 0.62 20.19 2.56
C TYR A 204 0.30 19.26 3.74
N PRO A 205 -0.97 18.95 4.06
CA PRO A 205 -1.29 18.05 5.17
C PRO A 205 -0.88 16.60 4.87
N ALA A 206 0.26 16.16 5.40
CA ALA A 206 0.74 14.77 5.32
C ALA A 206 0.05 13.80 6.31
N SER A 207 -1.20 14.09 6.70
CA SER A 207 -1.95 13.24 7.64
C SER A 207 -2.49 11.99 6.93
N PRO A 208 -2.55 10.82 7.59
CA PRO A 208 -3.06 9.56 7.04
C PRO A 208 -4.44 9.65 6.41
N ARG A 209 -5.31 10.51 6.95
CA ARG A 209 -6.67 10.71 6.43
C ARG A 209 -6.68 11.33 5.03
N HIS A 210 -5.60 11.99 4.63
CA HIS A 210 -5.51 12.76 3.39
C HIS A 210 -4.52 12.15 2.39
N VAL A 211 -3.53 11.38 2.86
CA VAL A 211 -2.39 10.94 2.03
C VAL A 211 -2.16 9.43 2.12
N SER A 212 -2.42 8.75 1.00
CA SER A 212 -2.03 7.35 0.84
C SER A 212 -0.51 7.20 0.65
N SER A 213 0.02 6.01 0.92
CA SER A 213 1.44 5.68 0.77
C SER A 213 1.96 5.98 -0.64
N VAL A 214 1.18 5.64 -1.67
CA VAL A 214 1.51 5.92 -3.08
C VAL A 214 1.57 7.42 -3.34
N VAL A 215 0.61 8.20 -2.85
CA VAL A 215 0.61 9.67 -3.00
C VAL A 215 1.81 10.27 -2.27
N ALA A 216 2.10 9.82 -1.05
CA ALA A 216 3.25 10.30 -0.27
C ALA A 216 4.57 10.06 -1.01
N ARG A 217 4.75 8.86 -1.61
CA ARG A 217 5.93 8.54 -2.42
C ARG A 217 6.03 9.44 -3.64
N ARG A 218 4.92 9.62 -4.37
CA ARG A 218 4.89 10.48 -5.56
C ARG A 218 5.15 11.94 -5.20
N VAL A 219 4.66 12.43 -4.06
CA VAL A 219 5.01 13.76 -3.55
C VAL A 219 6.51 13.88 -3.27
N ALA A 220 7.11 12.90 -2.58
CA ALA A 220 8.54 12.92 -2.27
C ALA A 220 9.43 12.86 -3.53
N GLU A 221 9.06 12.03 -4.52
CA GLU A 221 9.73 11.92 -5.82
C GLU A 221 9.61 13.22 -6.63
N ALA A 222 8.40 13.77 -6.76
CA ALA A 222 8.14 14.98 -7.53
C ALA A 222 8.87 16.20 -6.95
N CYS A 223 8.91 16.32 -5.62
CA CYS A 223 9.58 17.43 -4.95
C CYS A 223 11.10 17.28 -4.90
N ARG A 224 11.67 16.14 -5.31
CA ARG A 224 13.07 15.79 -5.09
C ARG A 224 13.46 16.02 -3.63
N LEU A 225 12.72 15.39 -2.71
CA LEU A 225 12.73 15.70 -1.28
C LEU A 225 14.13 15.67 -0.65
N ALA A 226 15.00 14.73 -1.05
CA ALA A 226 16.38 14.70 -0.57
C ALA A 226 17.14 15.99 -0.92
N ASP A 227 17.04 16.45 -2.17
CA ASP A 227 17.70 17.67 -2.62
C ASP A 227 17.13 18.91 -1.91
N LEU A 228 15.82 18.96 -1.64
CA LEU A 228 15.23 20.05 -0.83
C LEU A 228 15.78 20.06 0.59
N LEU A 229 15.90 18.91 1.23
CA LEU A 229 16.45 18.78 2.58
C LEU A 229 17.93 19.18 2.67
N ASP A 230 18.69 18.93 1.61
CA ASP A 230 20.10 19.32 1.51
C ASP A 230 20.24 20.85 1.38
N HIS A 231 19.33 21.50 0.64
CA HIS A 231 19.39 22.96 0.42
C HIS A 231 18.80 23.78 1.56
N HIS A 232 17.83 23.23 2.31
CA HIS A 232 17.16 23.90 3.43
C HIS A 232 17.50 23.20 4.75
N CYS A 233 18.80 23.13 5.07
CA CYS A 233 19.29 22.23 6.11
C CYS A 233 18.81 22.54 7.54
N GLY A 234 18.45 23.79 7.83
CA GLY A 234 17.92 24.25 9.12
C GLY A 234 16.40 24.41 9.19
N ASP A 235 15.67 24.03 8.13
CA ASP A 235 14.22 24.14 8.10
C ASP A 235 13.56 22.95 8.81
N THR A 236 13.10 23.18 10.03
CA THR A 236 12.49 22.16 10.90
C THR A 236 11.10 21.74 10.42
N ASP A 237 10.36 22.62 9.74
CA ASP A 237 9.03 22.31 9.20
C ASP A 237 9.13 21.39 7.98
N LEU A 238 10.09 21.66 7.09
CA LEU A 238 10.42 20.76 5.98
C LEU A 238 10.94 19.42 6.50
N LEU A 239 11.79 19.42 7.52
CA LEU A 239 12.30 18.20 8.14
C LEU A 239 11.18 17.34 8.73
N ALA A 240 10.26 17.96 9.47
CA ALA A 240 9.08 17.29 10.02
C ALA A 240 8.14 16.78 8.91
N ARG A 241 7.97 17.55 7.83
CA ARG A 241 7.19 17.14 6.67
C ARG A 241 7.80 15.92 5.98
N ALA A 242 9.11 15.91 5.80
CA ALA A 242 9.84 14.79 5.22
C ALA A 242 9.68 13.51 6.04
N GLY A 243 9.83 13.61 7.37
CA GLY A 243 9.62 12.47 8.27
C GLY A 243 8.19 11.92 8.21
N ARG A 244 7.16 12.79 8.17
CA ARG A 244 5.77 12.36 8.00
C ARG A 244 5.52 11.66 6.67
N LEU A 245 6.11 12.16 5.58
CA LEU A 245 6.04 11.48 4.28
C LEU A 245 6.72 10.11 4.34
N LEU A 246 7.89 9.98 4.97
CA LEU A 246 8.56 8.68 5.15
C LEU A 246 7.73 7.67 5.95
N VAL A 247 7.06 8.13 7.02
CA VAL A 247 6.12 7.27 7.78
C VAL A 247 5.02 6.76 6.87
N ARG A 248 4.39 7.63 6.06
CA ARG A 248 3.33 7.23 5.14
C ARG A 248 3.82 6.30 4.03
N ILE A 249 4.98 6.57 3.43
CA ILE A 249 5.59 5.70 2.40
C ILE A 249 5.93 4.31 3.00
N GLY A 250 6.29 4.26 4.28
CA GLY A 250 6.62 3.03 5.00
C GLY A 250 5.42 2.17 5.43
N SER A 251 4.19 2.65 5.23
CA SER A 251 2.96 1.94 5.65
C SER A 251 2.83 0.59 4.95
N SER A 252 2.91 -0.49 5.72
CA SER A 252 2.77 -1.88 5.30
C SER A 252 1.34 -2.29 4.95
N TYR A 253 0.34 -1.46 5.24
CA TYR A 253 -1.04 -1.77 4.89
C TYR A 253 -1.36 -1.43 3.42
N GLU A 254 -0.86 -0.30 2.92
CA GLU A 254 -1.26 0.25 1.62
C GLU A 254 -0.28 -0.08 0.48
N ASP A 255 1.02 0.08 0.71
CA ASP A 255 2.07 -0.17 -0.29
C ASP A 255 3.37 -0.60 0.43
N PRO A 256 3.49 -1.87 0.85
CA PRO A 256 4.68 -2.36 1.56
C PRO A 256 5.98 -2.22 0.75
N ALA A 257 5.88 -2.12 -0.58
CA ALA A 257 7.02 -1.92 -1.48
C ALA A 257 7.39 -0.43 -1.64
N GLY A 258 6.59 0.50 -1.11
CA GLY A 258 6.72 1.94 -1.30
C GLY A 258 8.12 2.48 -0.98
N LEU A 259 8.68 2.13 0.18
CA LEU A 259 10.02 2.58 0.57
C LEU A 259 11.12 2.03 -0.33
N ARG A 260 11.01 0.77 -0.78
CA ARG A 260 11.99 0.16 -1.71
C ARG A 260 11.88 0.76 -3.11
N ALA A 261 10.69 1.18 -3.52
CA ALA A 261 10.47 1.86 -4.79
C ALA A 261 11.02 3.30 -4.78
N TYR A 262 11.08 3.94 -3.61
CA TYR A 262 11.59 5.29 -3.44
C TYR A 262 13.14 5.33 -3.39
N ARG A 263 13.78 5.70 -4.50
CA ARG A 263 15.25 5.69 -4.68
C ARG A 263 16.01 6.48 -3.61
N ASP A 264 15.47 7.62 -3.18
CA ASP A 264 16.12 8.48 -2.19
C ASP A 264 15.73 8.13 -0.74
N ALA A 265 15.00 7.03 -0.50
CA ALA A 265 14.53 6.65 0.84
C ALA A 265 15.66 6.62 1.89
N LEU A 266 16.82 6.02 1.55
CA LEU A 266 17.99 5.98 2.43
C LEU A 266 18.48 7.39 2.78
N ARG A 267 18.67 8.26 1.78
CA ARG A 267 19.13 9.65 1.98
C ARG A 267 18.15 10.44 2.84
N VAL A 268 16.85 10.34 2.56
CA VAL A 268 15.83 11.08 3.33
C VAL A 268 15.74 10.55 4.77
N TYR A 269 15.76 9.23 4.98
CA TYR A 269 15.76 8.67 6.35
C TYR A 269 16.98 9.14 7.14
N ASP A 270 18.16 9.07 6.53
CA ASP A 270 19.42 9.48 7.14
C ASP A 270 19.38 10.96 7.55
N SER A 271 18.95 11.81 6.61
CA SER A 271 18.82 13.25 6.81
C SER A 271 17.75 13.62 7.83
N VAL A 272 16.64 12.89 7.92
CA VAL A 272 15.60 13.13 8.93
C VAL A 272 16.06 12.71 10.32
N VAL A 273 16.62 11.51 10.46
CA VAL A 273 17.00 10.94 11.76
C VAL A 273 18.23 11.65 12.34
N THR A 274 19.23 11.95 11.51
CA THR A 274 20.48 12.61 11.98
C THR A 274 20.23 14.04 12.47
N ARG A 275 19.17 14.69 12.00
CA ARG A 275 18.79 16.07 12.38
C ARG A 275 17.55 16.12 13.29
N ALA A 276 17.11 14.98 13.82
CA ALA A 276 15.88 14.89 14.60
C ALA A 276 15.91 15.70 15.90
N ASP A 277 17.10 16.05 16.39
CA ASP A 277 17.33 16.91 17.55
C ASP A 277 16.92 18.38 17.34
N LEU A 278 16.87 18.83 16.08
CA LEU A 278 16.38 20.15 15.66
C LEU A 278 14.86 20.26 15.74
N LEU A 279 14.14 19.14 15.72
CA LEU A 279 12.68 19.15 15.74
C LEU A 279 12.14 19.61 17.11
N PRO A 280 11.07 20.42 17.13
CA PRO A 280 10.42 20.74 18.40
C PRO A 280 9.77 19.46 18.99
N PRO A 281 9.80 19.25 20.31
CA PRO A 281 9.30 18.06 20.99
C PRO A 281 7.77 18.05 21.11
N THR A 282 7.09 18.15 19.97
CA THR A 282 5.63 18.07 19.88
C THR A 282 5.16 16.62 19.90
N LEU A 283 3.89 16.38 20.23
CA LEU A 283 3.29 15.05 20.17
C LEU A 283 3.40 14.43 18.76
N ASP A 284 3.18 15.24 17.73
CA ASP A 284 3.28 14.82 16.33
C ASP A 284 4.69 14.37 15.93
N ASN A 285 5.70 15.15 16.31
CA ASN A 285 7.08 14.82 16.00
C ASN A 285 7.55 13.59 16.79
N ALA A 286 7.11 13.46 18.06
CA ALA A 286 7.44 12.29 18.87
C ALA A 286 6.83 11.01 18.28
N ALA A 287 5.58 11.08 17.83
CA ALA A 287 4.91 9.96 17.15
C ALA A 287 5.58 9.62 15.81
N MET A 288 5.88 10.63 14.99
CA MET A 288 6.59 10.44 13.72
C MET A 288 7.94 9.74 13.93
N LEU A 289 8.77 10.20 14.87
CA LEU A 289 10.07 9.60 15.16
C LEU A 289 9.93 8.16 15.68
N LEU A 290 8.92 7.87 16.48
CA LEU A 290 8.64 6.50 16.94
C LEU A 290 8.20 5.59 15.78
N SER A 291 7.35 6.07 14.86
CA SER A 291 6.96 5.32 13.67
C SER A 291 8.16 5.04 12.74
N LEU A 292 9.08 6.00 12.58
CA LEU A 292 10.33 5.79 11.85
C LEU A 292 11.21 4.73 12.55
N ALA A 293 11.32 4.77 13.89
CA ALA A 293 12.06 3.77 14.66
C ALA A 293 11.48 2.36 14.51
N LEU A 294 10.15 2.21 14.57
CA LEU A 294 9.45 0.94 14.33
C LEU A 294 9.69 0.40 12.92
N ASN A 295 9.75 1.27 11.91
CA ASN A 295 10.06 0.88 10.55
C ASN A 295 11.52 0.45 10.38
N LEU A 296 12.46 1.13 11.03
CA LEU A 296 13.88 0.77 11.03
C LEU A 296 14.19 -0.51 11.80
N SER A 297 13.44 -0.80 12.88
CA SER A 297 13.69 -1.98 13.71
C SER A 297 13.16 -3.26 13.06
N SER A 298 11.87 -3.25 12.65
CA SER A 298 11.16 -4.46 12.20
C SER A 298 10.27 -4.26 10.97
N GLY A 299 10.14 -3.04 10.45
CA GLY A 299 9.27 -2.73 9.30
C GLY A 299 9.98 -2.69 7.95
N THR A 300 9.32 -2.11 6.96
CA THR A 300 9.80 -2.05 5.56
C THR A 300 11.13 -1.32 5.40
N ALA A 301 11.43 -0.32 6.25
CA ALA A 301 12.70 0.40 6.19
C ALA A 301 13.91 -0.48 6.57
N ALA A 302 13.72 -1.56 7.32
CA ALA A 302 14.78 -2.53 7.63
C ALA A 302 15.27 -3.30 6.38
N LEU A 303 14.53 -3.25 5.26
CA LEU A 303 14.85 -3.89 3.99
C LEU A 303 15.56 -2.98 2.98
N LEU A 304 15.78 -1.71 3.32
CA LEU A 304 16.61 -0.84 2.48
C LEU A 304 18.07 -1.30 2.51
N ASP A 305 18.82 -0.97 1.46
CA ASP A 305 20.23 -1.34 1.30
C ASP A 305 21.15 -0.48 2.19
N TRP A 306 20.98 -0.60 3.50
CA TRP A 306 21.75 0.13 4.49
C TRP A 306 23.23 -0.26 4.45
N PRO A 307 24.16 0.72 4.51
CA PRO A 307 25.55 0.42 4.79
C PRO A 307 25.69 -0.34 6.13
N PRO A 308 26.68 -1.25 6.25
CA PRO A 308 26.89 -2.02 7.48
C PRO A 308 26.93 -1.12 8.72
N GLY A 309 26.14 -1.49 9.74
CA GLY A 309 26.04 -0.74 11.00
C GLY A 309 25.22 0.56 10.97
N ARG A 310 24.93 1.14 9.79
CA ARG A 310 24.24 2.45 9.71
C ARG A 310 22.82 2.40 10.26
N ARG A 311 22.04 1.37 9.93
CA ARG A 311 20.68 1.15 10.47
C ARG A 311 20.68 1.12 12.01
N ALA A 312 21.61 0.38 12.61
CA ALA A 312 21.74 0.28 14.06
C ALA A 312 22.13 1.62 14.69
N ALA A 313 23.06 2.36 14.07
CA ALA A 313 23.46 3.68 14.54
C ALA A 313 22.31 4.70 14.53
N LEU A 314 21.46 4.67 13.48
CA LEU A 314 20.26 5.52 13.40
C LEU A 314 19.23 5.14 14.47
N LEU A 315 18.99 3.85 14.70
CA LEU A 315 18.13 3.37 15.80
C LEU A 315 18.66 3.83 17.17
N ASP A 316 19.97 3.72 17.40
CA ASP A 316 20.59 4.16 18.66
C ASP A 316 20.48 5.67 18.85
N SER A 317 20.57 6.45 17.77
CA SER A 317 20.36 7.90 17.80
C SER A 317 18.93 8.25 18.21
N LEU A 318 17.93 7.59 17.61
CA LEU A 318 16.52 7.76 17.99
C LEU A 318 16.26 7.33 19.44
N GLY A 319 16.88 6.24 19.89
CA GLY A 319 16.77 5.76 21.27
C GLY A 319 17.31 6.77 22.29
N ARG A 320 18.49 7.35 22.02
CA ARG A 320 19.07 8.42 22.86
C ARG A 320 18.16 9.65 22.91
N LEU A 321 17.72 10.14 21.73
CA LEU A 321 16.83 11.30 21.63
C LEU A 321 15.53 11.09 22.41
N ARG A 322 14.95 9.88 22.31
CA ARG A 322 13.72 9.51 23.01
C ARG A 322 13.87 9.50 24.54
N GLY A 323 15.07 9.22 25.04
CA GLY A 323 15.40 9.23 26.46
C GLY A 323 15.53 10.63 27.07
N GLU A 324 15.64 11.69 26.24
CA GLU A 324 15.75 13.06 26.74
C GLU A 324 14.44 13.53 27.42
N PRO A 325 14.53 14.28 28.55
CA PRO A 325 13.34 14.73 29.28
C PRO A 325 12.32 15.49 28.42
N ARG A 326 12.79 16.33 27.48
CA ARG A 326 11.90 17.09 26.58
C ARG A 326 11.02 16.19 25.71
N TRP A 327 11.54 15.03 25.28
CA TRP A 327 10.80 14.07 24.45
C TRP A 327 9.93 13.14 25.28
N VAL A 328 10.35 12.79 26.50
CA VAL A 328 9.51 12.04 27.45
C VAL A 328 8.25 12.83 27.80
N MET A 329 8.38 14.14 27.97
CA MET A 329 7.27 15.05 28.27
C MET A 329 6.43 15.47 27.05
N ALA A 330 6.84 15.09 25.83
CA ALA A 330 6.07 15.37 24.62
C ALA A 330 4.68 14.71 24.71
N GLY A 331 3.63 15.53 24.74
CA GLY A 331 2.25 15.06 24.92
C GLY A 331 1.75 15.03 26.37
N ALA A 332 2.49 15.55 27.35
CA ALA A 332 2.02 15.66 28.74
C ALA A 332 0.76 16.53 28.89
N GLY A 333 0.53 17.47 27.96
CA GLY A 333 -0.68 18.32 27.90
C GLY A 333 -1.80 17.79 27.01
N ALA A 334 -1.78 16.51 26.61
CA ALA A 334 -2.80 15.92 25.73
C ALA A 334 -4.19 15.91 26.40
N SER A 335 -5.09 16.78 25.94
CA SER A 335 -6.45 16.92 26.50
C SER A 335 -7.53 16.26 25.66
N GLU A 336 -7.31 16.08 24.35
CA GLU A 336 -8.27 15.43 23.46
C GLU A 336 -8.14 13.89 23.51
N PRO A 337 -9.23 13.12 23.34
CA PRO A 337 -9.19 11.66 23.34
C PRO A 337 -8.12 11.06 22.40
N ASP A 338 -8.06 11.55 21.15
CA ASP A 338 -7.08 11.12 20.15
C ASP A 338 -5.63 11.40 20.58
N GLN A 339 -5.40 12.56 21.21
CA GLN A 339 -4.08 12.94 21.73
C GLN A 339 -3.68 12.06 22.91
N ARG A 340 -4.61 11.75 23.83
CA ARG A 340 -4.36 10.85 24.97
C ARG A 340 -4.03 9.44 24.50
N LEU A 341 -4.78 8.92 23.51
CA LEU A 341 -4.53 7.61 22.91
C LEU A 341 -3.12 7.54 22.32
N ARG A 342 -2.75 8.55 21.52
CA ARG A 342 -1.42 8.63 20.90
C ARG A 342 -0.30 8.79 21.92
N ALA A 343 -0.47 9.63 22.94
CA ALA A 343 0.49 9.77 24.03
C ALA A 343 0.65 8.46 24.83
N GLY A 344 -0.45 7.74 25.07
CA GLY A 344 -0.45 6.41 25.69
C GLY A 344 0.31 5.38 24.85
N TRP A 345 0.08 5.36 23.53
CA TRP A 345 0.83 4.54 22.59
C TRP A 345 2.33 4.86 22.62
N ILE A 346 2.71 6.14 22.56
CA ILE A 346 4.11 6.56 22.65
C ILE A 346 4.79 6.06 23.94
N ARG A 347 4.08 6.10 25.09
CA ARG A 347 4.63 5.62 26.36
C ARG A 347 4.82 4.10 26.37
N ARG A 348 3.84 3.33 25.88
CA ARG A 348 3.89 1.86 25.87
C ARG A 348 4.89 1.32 24.84
N THR A 349 4.87 1.87 23.63
CA THR A 349 5.65 1.38 22.50
C THR A 349 7.06 1.99 22.45
N GLY A 350 7.26 3.14 23.09
CA GLY A 350 8.44 3.99 22.89
C GLY A 350 9.81 3.39 23.23
N ARG A 351 9.87 2.26 23.94
CA ARG A 351 11.13 1.54 24.23
C ARG A 351 11.38 0.36 23.29
N ARG A 352 10.31 -0.25 22.76
CA ARG A 352 10.35 -1.50 22.00
C ARG A 352 11.32 -1.50 20.81
N PRO A 353 11.38 -0.46 19.95
CA PRO A 353 12.30 -0.48 18.80
C PRO A 353 13.78 -0.55 19.18
N PHE A 354 14.11 -0.23 20.43
CA PHE A 354 15.47 -0.09 20.95
C PHE A 354 15.87 -1.25 21.85
N GLU A 355 14.93 -2.12 22.22
CA GLU A 355 15.21 -3.32 23.01
C GLU A 355 15.91 -4.34 22.13
N ARG A 356 17.19 -4.59 22.41
CA ARG A 356 17.97 -5.63 21.74
C ARG A 356 17.91 -6.90 22.59
N PRO A 357 17.56 -8.06 22.02
CA PRO A 357 17.68 -9.32 22.76
C PRO A 357 19.14 -9.62 23.09
N GLU A 358 19.40 -10.15 24.29
CA GLU A 358 20.74 -10.47 24.79
C GLU A 358 21.44 -11.56 23.98
N ALA A 359 20.68 -12.45 23.33
CA ALA A 359 21.17 -13.41 22.36
C ALA A 359 20.37 -13.28 21.05
N PRO A 360 21.02 -13.05 19.89
CA PRO A 360 20.33 -13.00 18.61
C PRO A 360 19.89 -14.42 18.22
N GLY A 361 18.64 -14.77 18.53
CA GLY A 361 17.98 -15.91 17.92
C GLY A 361 17.76 -15.68 16.43
N ARG A 362 17.78 -16.77 15.64
CA ARG A 362 17.49 -16.71 14.18
C ARG A 362 16.08 -16.21 13.89
N LEU A 363 15.11 -16.54 14.75
CA LEU A 363 13.71 -16.11 14.65
C LEU A 363 13.40 -15.06 15.73
N ARG A 364 12.65 -14.02 15.35
CA ARG A 364 12.07 -13.04 16.28
C ARG A 364 10.67 -12.64 15.82
N ILE A 365 9.74 -12.55 16.75
CA ILE A 365 8.35 -12.15 16.52
C ILE A 365 8.07 -10.88 17.31
N GLU A 366 7.82 -9.79 16.60
CA GLU A 366 7.49 -8.50 17.18
C GLU A 366 6.03 -8.17 16.91
N VAL A 367 5.25 -7.93 17.97
CA VAL A 367 3.90 -7.38 17.82
C VAL A 367 3.98 -5.86 17.80
N VAL A 368 3.59 -5.26 16.69
CA VAL A 368 3.70 -3.82 16.46
C VAL A 368 2.32 -3.20 16.28
N ALA A 369 1.99 -2.27 17.18
CA ALA A 369 0.88 -1.34 16.99
C ALA A 369 1.42 -0.06 16.34
N GLY A 370 0.84 0.33 15.20
CA GLY A 370 1.13 1.60 14.55
C GLY A 370 0.61 2.80 15.33
N ASP A 371 0.87 4.00 14.80
CA ASP A 371 0.32 5.23 15.36
C ASP A 371 -1.23 5.18 15.35
N PRO A 372 -1.90 5.39 16.50
CA PRO A 372 -3.37 5.40 16.55
C PRO A 372 -4.03 6.39 15.59
N ALA A 373 -3.33 7.48 15.22
CA ALA A 373 -3.81 8.45 14.25
C ALA A 373 -3.91 7.87 12.81
N ASP A 374 -3.06 6.89 12.50
CA ASP A 374 -2.97 6.24 11.19
C ASP A 374 -3.98 5.09 11.05
N ARG A 375 -4.51 4.60 12.19
CA ARG A 375 -5.48 3.49 12.26
C ARG A 375 -4.96 2.21 11.57
N GLU A 376 -3.64 2.04 11.53
CA GLU A 376 -3.04 0.83 10.99
C GLU A 376 -3.40 -0.39 11.85
N PRO A 377 -3.56 -1.58 11.24
CA PRO A 377 -3.76 -2.80 12.00
C PRO A 377 -2.52 -3.09 12.87
N VAL A 378 -2.73 -3.81 13.97
CA VAL A 378 -1.63 -4.37 14.75
C VAL A 378 -1.08 -5.59 14.01
N GLU A 379 0.24 -5.62 13.82
CA GLU A 379 0.93 -6.60 12.99
C GLU A 379 1.78 -7.55 13.84
N THR A 380 1.83 -8.83 13.45
CA THR A 380 2.80 -9.79 14.00
C THR A 380 4.00 -9.89 13.07
N ARG A 381 4.99 -8.99 13.24
CA ARG A 381 6.16 -8.92 12.38
C ARG A 381 7.11 -10.08 12.68
N ILE A 382 7.32 -10.93 11.69
CA ILE A 382 8.24 -12.07 11.75
C ILE A 382 9.58 -11.63 11.16
N LEU A 383 10.64 -11.70 11.96
CA LEU A 383 12.01 -11.42 11.54
C LEU A 383 12.81 -12.73 11.52
N ILE A 384 13.50 -12.96 10.42
CA ILE A 384 14.49 -14.03 10.28
C ILE A 384 15.84 -13.37 10.07
N ASP A 385 16.82 -13.70 10.92
CA ASP A 385 18.16 -13.09 10.91
C ASP A 385 18.10 -11.54 10.99
N GLY A 386 17.14 -11.02 11.76
CA GLY A 386 16.91 -9.58 11.94
C GLY A 386 16.32 -8.84 10.72
N ARG A 387 15.88 -9.59 9.69
CA ARG A 387 15.21 -9.06 8.48
C ARG A 387 13.73 -9.44 8.49
N PRO A 388 12.80 -8.50 8.23
CA PRO A 388 11.38 -8.78 8.27
C PRO A 388 10.92 -9.59 7.05
N LEU A 389 10.37 -10.77 7.30
CA LEU A 389 10.02 -11.77 6.30
C LEU A 389 8.89 -11.29 5.39
N VAL A 390 7.73 -10.95 5.95
CA VAL A 390 6.51 -10.64 5.16
C VAL A 390 6.71 -9.51 4.15
N PRO A 391 7.22 -8.31 4.53
CA PRO A 391 7.46 -7.25 3.54
C PRO A 391 8.59 -7.58 2.55
N ALA A 392 9.51 -8.50 2.88
CA ALA A 392 10.57 -8.91 1.95
C ALA A 392 10.05 -9.85 0.85
N VAL A 393 9.06 -10.68 1.19
CA VAL A 393 8.61 -11.77 0.32
C VAL A 393 7.25 -11.48 -0.30
N PHE A 394 6.26 -11.00 0.46
CA PHE A 394 4.88 -10.85 -0.02
C PHE A 394 4.61 -9.47 -0.61
N GLY A 395 4.97 -8.40 0.10
CA GLY A 395 4.94 -7.04 -0.44
C GLY A 395 3.55 -6.46 -0.81
N LEU A 396 2.45 -7.10 -0.42
CA LEU A 396 1.07 -6.69 -0.78
C LEU A 396 0.13 -6.44 0.41
N GLY A 397 0.62 -6.70 1.61
CA GLY A 397 -0.13 -6.52 2.84
C GLY A 397 0.73 -6.85 4.05
N PRO A 398 0.23 -6.54 5.25
CA PRO A 398 0.94 -6.77 6.49
C PRO A 398 0.87 -8.24 6.91
N ALA A 399 1.71 -8.62 7.87
CA ALA A 399 1.57 -9.91 8.54
C ALA A 399 0.25 -9.96 9.31
N HIS A 400 -0.33 -11.15 9.48
CA HIS A 400 -1.58 -11.30 10.23
C HIS A 400 -1.48 -10.80 11.67
N ARG A 401 -2.65 -10.44 12.19
CA ARG A 401 -2.84 -9.94 13.55
C ARG A 401 -2.37 -10.95 14.61
N PRO A 402 -1.91 -10.50 15.78
CA PRO A 402 -1.41 -11.38 16.85
C PRO A 402 -2.49 -12.34 17.38
N GLU A 403 -3.76 -11.95 17.31
CA GLU A 403 -4.87 -12.81 17.75
C GLU A 403 -4.98 -14.08 16.88
N TYR A 404 -4.59 -14.02 15.60
CA TYR A 404 -4.55 -15.19 14.73
C TYR A 404 -3.22 -15.94 14.87
N LEU A 405 -2.08 -15.25 14.71
CA LEU A 405 -0.79 -15.94 14.65
C LEU A 405 -0.31 -16.49 16.00
N LEU A 406 -0.60 -15.77 17.10
CA LEU A 406 -0.12 -16.11 18.44
C LEU A 406 -1.24 -16.70 19.30
N ASP A 407 -2.36 -15.99 19.48
CA ASP A 407 -3.39 -16.45 20.44
C ASP A 407 -4.11 -17.73 20.00
N GLU A 408 -4.23 -17.99 18.69
CA GLU A 408 -4.76 -19.26 18.16
C GLU A 408 -3.66 -20.33 17.96
N GLY A 409 -2.43 -20.05 18.39
CA GLY A 409 -1.31 -20.99 18.35
C GLY A 409 -0.90 -21.39 16.93
N MET A 410 -1.19 -20.57 15.92
CA MET A 410 -0.89 -20.89 14.52
C MET A 410 0.62 -21.08 14.29
N LEU A 411 1.46 -20.34 15.01
CA LEU A 411 2.91 -20.48 14.92
C LEU A 411 3.50 -21.59 15.82
N ARG A 412 2.70 -22.30 16.63
CA ARG A 412 3.22 -23.42 17.44
C ARG A 412 3.54 -24.62 16.55
N ALA A 413 4.76 -25.13 16.66
CA ALA A 413 5.17 -26.31 15.90
C ALA A 413 4.65 -27.59 16.56
N ALA A 414 3.89 -28.38 15.80
CA ALA A 414 3.39 -29.69 16.21
C ALA A 414 4.04 -30.81 15.37
N ALA A 415 3.88 -32.06 15.82
CA ALA A 415 4.34 -33.23 15.07
C ALA A 415 3.61 -33.36 13.72
N GLN A 416 2.32 -33.01 13.67
CA GLN A 416 1.58 -32.93 12.41
C GLN A 416 1.91 -31.59 11.73
N PRO A 417 2.42 -31.60 10.48
CA PRO A 417 2.62 -30.37 9.71
C PRO A 417 1.32 -29.60 9.55
N ARG A 418 1.41 -28.26 9.68
CA ARG A 418 0.28 -27.35 9.55
C ARG A 418 0.59 -26.25 8.54
N GLU A 419 -0.30 -26.03 7.58
CA GLU A 419 -0.24 -24.84 6.73
C GLU A 419 -0.76 -23.62 7.49
N VAL A 420 -0.01 -22.52 7.45
CA VAL A 420 -0.29 -21.29 8.17
C VAL A 420 -0.26 -20.11 7.21
N GLN A 421 -1.33 -19.31 7.22
CA GLN A 421 -1.38 -18.03 6.49
C GLN A 421 -0.58 -16.99 7.30
N LEU A 422 0.56 -16.54 6.79
CA LEU A 422 1.37 -15.51 7.48
C LEU A 422 0.91 -14.09 7.16
N ALA A 423 0.38 -13.87 5.96
CA ALA A 423 -0.07 -12.57 5.49
C ALA A 423 -1.16 -12.70 4.43
N GLU A 424 -2.04 -11.71 4.37
CA GLU A 424 -3.06 -11.54 3.34
C GLU A 424 -2.89 -10.16 2.71
N ALA A 425 -3.16 -10.04 1.40
CA ALA A 425 -3.13 -8.74 0.75
C ALA A 425 -4.18 -7.80 1.37
N GLY A 426 -3.88 -6.50 1.43
CA GLY A 426 -4.81 -5.51 2.00
C GLY A 426 -6.17 -5.44 1.31
N CYS A 427 -6.29 -5.92 0.06
CA CYS A 427 -7.56 -6.02 -0.66
C CYS A 427 -8.35 -7.29 -0.32
N THR A 428 -7.73 -8.46 -0.34
CA THR A 428 -8.19 -9.80 0.08
C THR A 428 -7.31 -10.84 -0.61
N GLU A 429 -7.31 -12.08 -0.09
CA GLU A 429 -6.70 -13.22 -0.77
C GLU A 429 -7.26 -13.43 -2.18
N GLY A 430 -8.58 -13.31 -2.38
CA GLY A 430 -9.21 -13.51 -3.68
C GLY A 430 -8.77 -12.51 -4.75
N CYS A 431 -8.24 -11.35 -4.35
CA CYS A 431 -7.79 -10.31 -5.28
C CYS A 431 -6.28 -10.36 -5.54
N CYS A 432 -5.45 -10.31 -4.50
CA CYS A 432 -4.00 -10.24 -4.64
C CYS A 432 -3.25 -11.38 -3.92
N GLY A 433 -3.97 -12.38 -3.41
CA GLY A 433 -3.41 -13.57 -2.78
C GLY A 433 -3.02 -13.38 -1.31
N ALA A 434 -2.40 -14.42 -0.78
CA ALA A 434 -1.87 -14.51 0.57
C ALA A 434 -0.54 -15.28 0.57
N LEU A 435 0.21 -15.17 1.66
CA LEU A 435 1.45 -15.90 1.90
C LEU A 435 1.21 -17.02 2.89
N TYR A 436 1.53 -18.25 2.51
CA TYR A 436 1.44 -19.44 3.34
C TYR A 436 2.80 -20.10 3.54
N VAL A 437 2.93 -20.79 4.67
CA VAL A 437 4.07 -21.66 5.01
C VAL A 437 3.57 -22.91 5.71
N THR A 438 4.24 -24.04 5.52
CA THR A 438 4.01 -25.23 6.34
C THR A 438 4.99 -25.25 7.50
N ILE A 439 4.47 -25.31 8.73
CA ILE A 439 5.26 -25.40 9.96
C ILE A 439 5.17 -26.83 10.49
N ARG A 440 6.32 -27.45 10.78
CA ARG A 440 6.41 -28.81 11.30
C ARG A 440 7.52 -28.92 12.34
N ARG A 441 7.30 -29.75 13.36
CA ARG A 441 8.36 -30.21 14.26
C ARG A 441 9.10 -31.41 13.66
N ASP A 442 10.43 -31.30 13.61
CA ASP A 442 11.35 -32.27 13.04
C ASP A 442 12.43 -32.59 14.08
N GLY A 443 12.10 -33.44 15.05
CA GLY A 443 12.99 -33.74 16.18
C GLY A 443 13.30 -32.51 17.04
N ASP A 444 14.58 -32.16 17.10
CA ASP A 444 15.15 -30.99 17.77
C ASP A 444 15.06 -29.70 16.93
N HIS A 445 14.48 -29.78 15.73
CA HIS A 445 14.29 -28.63 14.85
C HIS A 445 12.81 -28.32 14.60
N VAL A 446 12.53 -27.06 14.30
CA VAL A 446 11.28 -26.61 13.66
C VAL A 446 11.61 -26.21 12.23
N VAL A 447 10.84 -26.75 11.28
CA VAL A 447 11.03 -26.52 9.85
C VAL A 447 9.86 -25.71 9.30
N TRP A 448 10.19 -24.64 8.58
CA TRP A 448 9.28 -23.86 7.77
C TRP A 448 9.58 -24.15 6.30
N GLU A 449 8.66 -24.84 5.63
CA GLU A 449 8.83 -25.38 4.27
C GLU A 449 7.54 -25.18 3.45
N ASN A 450 7.55 -25.60 2.18
CA ASN A 450 6.38 -25.58 1.28
C ASN A 450 5.70 -24.21 1.17
N TRP A 451 6.51 -23.17 0.97
CA TRP A 451 6.03 -21.80 0.79
C TRP A 451 5.07 -21.67 -0.40
N ARG A 452 3.91 -21.07 -0.16
CA ARG A 452 2.89 -20.84 -1.20
C ARG A 452 2.46 -19.39 -1.24
N ARG A 453 2.34 -18.86 -2.46
CA ARG A 453 1.61 -17.61 -2.75
C ARG A 453 0.46 -17.94 -3.68
N SER A 454 -0.76 -17.54 -3.33
CA SER A 454 -1.95 -17.72 -4.18
C SER A 454 -2.04 -16.72 -5.35
N GLN A 455 -0.94 -16.07 -5.74
CA GLN A 455 -0.92 -14.99 -6.73
C GLN A 455 -0.96 -15.45 -8.20
N THR A 456 -1.57 -14.60 -9.04
CA THR A 456 -1.46 -14.56 -10.51
C THR A 456 -0.53 -13.43 -11.03
N VAL A 457 -0.01 -12.55 -10.17
CA VAL A 457 0.85 -11.41 -10.55
C VAL A 457 2.16 -11.44 -9.75
N PRO A 458 3.35 -11.29 -10.37
CA PRO A 458 4.62 -11.29 -9.64
C PRO A 458 4.72 -10.11 -8.66
N ALA A 459 5.21 -10.37 -7.45
CA ALA A 459 5.56 -9.31 -6.49
C ALA A 459 6.73 -8.46 -7.05
N PRO A 460 6.72 -7.12 -6.90
CA PRO A 460 7.82 -6.28 -7.36
C PRO A 460 9.12 -6.54 -6.56
N GLY A 461 10.12 -7.12 -7.22
CA GLY A 461 11.51 -7.13 -6.74
C GLY A 461 11.81 -7.99 -5.50
N GLY A 462 11.00 -9.00 -5.20
CA GLY A 462 11.29 -10.04 -4.21
C GLY A 462 11.29 -11.43 -4.86
N PRO A 463 11.95 -12.45 -4.27
CA PRO A 463 11.89 -13.82 -4.78
C PRO A 463 10.44 -14.31 -4.79
N ALA A 464 10.09 -15.19 -5.72
CA ALA A 464 8.80 -15.88 -5.68
C ALA A 464 8.71 -16.72 -4.39
N ALA A 465 7.50 -16.98 -3.87
CA ALA A 465 7.40 -17.80 -2.64
C ALA A 465 7.96 -19.20 -2.84
N SER A 466 7.79 -19.80 -4.02
CA SER A 466 8.38 -21.08 -4.40
C SER A 466 9.92 -21.10 -4.45
N GLU A 467 10.56 -19.93 -4.38
CA GLU A 467 12.02 -19.78 -4.36
C GLU A 467 12.58 -19.54 -2.95
N LEU A 468 11.71 -19.45 -1.93
CA LEU A 468 12.16 -19.32 -0.54
C LEU A 468 12.76 -20.64 -0.05
N PRO A 469 13.92 -20.59 0.64
CA PRO A 469 14.52 -21.78 1.21
C PRO A 469 13.67 -22.31 2.37
N ASP A 470 13.87 -23.58 2.70
CA ASP A 470 13.39 -24.11 3.96
C ASP A 470 14.18 -23.47 5.12
N TYR A 471 13.47 -22.95 6.10
CA TYR A 471 14.09 -22.41 7.30
C TYR A 471 14.04 -23.46 8.41
N ARG A 472 15.21 -23.73 9.00
CA ARG A 472 15.37 -24.62 10.15
C ARG A 472 15.77 -23.82 11.37
N PHE A 473 15.02 -24.01 12.45
CA PHE A 473 15.25 -23.37 13.75
C PHE A 473 15.49 -24.45 14.79
N ASP A 474 16.36 -24.17 15.77
CA ASP A 474 16.42 -24.98 17.00
C ASP A 474 15.04 -24.93 17.67
N ALA A 475 14.48 -26.10 18.00
CA ALA A 475 13.11 -26.19 18.52
C ALA A 475 12.96 -25.56 19.90
N SER A 476 14.00 -25.62 20.75
CA SER A 476 13.94 -25.02 22.08
C SER A 476 13.95 -23.49 22.00
N ALA A 477 14.79 -22.92 21.13
CA ALA A 477 14.83 -21.48 20.86
C ALA A 477 13.55 -20.99 20.18
N TYR A 478 13.00 -21.78 19.25
CA TYR A 478 11.73 -21.50 18.60
C TYR A 478 10.59 -21.43 19.62
N ASP A 479 10.42 -22.49 20.43
CA ASP A 479 9.35 -22.59 21.42
C ASP A 479 9.47 -21.47 22.48
N ALA A 480 10.69 -21.14 22.91
CA ALA A 480 10.94 -20.02 23.83
C ALA A 480 10.55 -18.66 23.23
N GLU A 481 10.84 -18.43 21.95
CA GLU A 481 10.47 -17.20 21.26
C GLU A 481 8.95 -17.09 21.04
N ILE A 482 8.28 -18.19 20.66
CA ILE A 482 6.80 -18.23 20.58
C ILE A 482 6.19 -17.91 21.95
N ALA A 483 6.64 -18.59 23.01
CA ALA A 483 6.11 -18.37 24.36
C ALA A 483 6.34 -16.93 24.85
N ARG A 484 7.50 -16.35 24.55
CA ARG A 484 7.80 -14.94 24.85
C ARG A 484 6.84 -14.00 24.10
N ALA A 485 6.66 -14.20 22.79
CA ALA A 485 5.77 -13.37 21.97
C ALA A 485 4.30 -13.50 22.40
N GLU A 486 3.87 -14.71 22.76
CA GLU A 486 2.53 -14.97 23.32
C GLU A 486 2.35 -14.34 24.71
N THR A 487 3.39 -14.26 25.54
CA THR A 487 3.32 -13.65 26.87
C THR A 487 3.42 -12.12 26.81
N ASP A 488 4.03 -11.57 25.76
CA ASP A 488 4.16 -10.13 25.59
C ASP A 488 2.80 -9.46 25.35
N ARG A 489 2.38 -8.66 26.32
CA ARG A 489 1.13 -7.87 26.30
C ARG A 489 1.36 -6.37 26.29
N SER A 490 2.61 -5.87 26.30
CA SER A 490 2.84 -4.43 26.48
C SER A 490 2.46 -3.56 25.27
N TRP A 491 2.14 -4.19 24.14
CA TRP A 491 1.62 -3.55 22.93
C TRP A 491 0.10 -3.29 23.01
N SER A 492 -0.62 -4.05 23.85
CA SER A 492 -2.07 -3.95 23.99
C SER A 492 -2.45 -2.73 24.84
N TRP A 493 -3.67 -2.25 24.65
CA TRP A 493 -4.30 -1.20 25.44
C TRP A 493 -5.66 -1.71 25.95
N PRO A 494 -6.29 -1.05 26.94
CA PRO A 494 -7.39 -1.64 27.70
C PRO A 494 -8.51 -2.24 26.83
N ALA A 495 -9.09 -1.47 25.91
CA ALA A 495 -10.11 -1.96 24.98
C ALA A 495 -9.65 -3.18 24.16
N ARG A 496 -8.42 -3.18 23.63
CA ARG A 496 -7.92 -4.34 22.88
C ARG A 496 -7.68 -5.56 23.78
N THR A 497 -7.24 -5.36 25.01
CA THR A 497 -7.11 -6.43 26.00
C THR A 497 -8.49 -7.02 26.33
N THR A 498 -9.50 -6.19 26.57
CA THR A 498 -10.89 -6.62 26.78
C THR A 498 -11.38 -7.47 25.59
N ALA A 499 -11.19 -6.99 24.36
CA ALA A 499 -11.56 -7.71 23.15
C ALA A 499 -10.95 -9.11 23.07
N ARG A 500 -9.65 -9.23 23.39
CA ARG A 500 -8.91 -10.50 23.33
C ARG A 500 -9.35 -11.48 24.41
N LEU A 501 -9.64 -10.99 25.61
CA LEU A 501 -10.17 -11.81 26.70
C LEU A 501 -11.58 -12.31 26.39
N ILE A 502 -12.44 -11.50 25.77
CA ILE A 502 -13.76 -11.94 25.28
C ILE A 502 -13.58 -13.00 24.17
N GLU A 503 -12.67 -12.78 23.22
CA GLU A 503 -12.39 -13.74 22.14
C GLU A 503 -11.88 -15.08 22.69
N ALA A 504 -11.00 -15.06 23.70
CA ALA A 504 -10.54 -16.26 24.40
C ALA A 504 -11.69 -16.98 25.11
N GLY A 505 -12.48 -16.26 25.91
CA GLY A 505 -13.60 -16.85 26.65
C GLY A 505 -14.66 -17.47 25.74
N LEU A 506 -14.93 -16.86 24.59
CA LEU A 506 -15.84 -17.42 23.57
C LEU A 506 -15.27 -18.60 22.80
N ARG A 507 -13.94 -18.72 22.69
CA ARG A 507 -13.29 -19.90 22.12
C ARG A 507 -13.36 -21.09 23.08
N GLU A 508 -13.21 -20.83 24.38
CA GLU A 508 -13.32 -21.83 25.44
C GLU A 508 -14.78 -22.27 25.66
N ASN A 509 -15.75 -21.36 25.45
CA ASN A 509 -17.18 -21.58 25.72
C ASN A 509 -18.04 -21.21 24.48
N PRO A 510 -17.94 -21.94 23.35
CA PRO A 510 -18.63 -21.61 22.11
C PRO A 510 -20.17 -21.61 22.23
N GLU A 511 -20.72 -22.35 23.19
CA GLU A 511 -22.16 -22.44 23.48
C GLU A 511 -22.78 -21.13 23.97
N LEU A 512 -21.97 -20.19 24.49
CA LEU A 512 -22.44 -18.86 24.93
C LEU A 512 -23.14 -18.09 23.81
N LEU A 513 -22.64 -18.17 22.57
CA LEU A 513 -23.30 -17.59 21.40
C LEU A 513 -24.24 -18.59 20.73
N GLY A 514 -23.87 -19.89 20.71
CA GLY A 514 -24.65 -20.93 20.05
C GLY A 514 -26.08 -21.03 20.57
N ARG A 515 -26.32 -20.80 21.86
CA ARG A 515 -27.66 -20.79 22.47
C ARG A 515 -28.60 -19.71 21.93
N TRP A 516 -28.03 -18.66 21.31
CA TRP A 516 -28.75 -17.52 20.74
C TRP A 516 -28.83 -17.57 19.22
N ASP A 517 -28.55 -18.73 18.61
CA ASP A 517 -28.47 -18.89 17.16
C ASP A 517 -27.38 -17.98 16.52
N ALA A 518 -26.37 -17.63 17.33
CA ALA A 518 -25.30 -16.73 16.94
C ALA A 518 -23.96 -17.46 16.81
N ARG A 519 -23.14 -17.01 15.86
CA ARG A 519 -21.76 -17.46 15.65
C ARG A 519 -20.81 -16.28 15.78
N ARG A 520 -19.69 -16.51 16.46
CA ARG A 520 -18.61 -15.53 16.64
C ARG A 520 -18.20 -14.90 15.30
N GLY A 521 -18.17 -13.57 15.27
CA GLY A 521 -17.56 -12.77 14.21
C GLY A 521 -16.21 -12.21 14.65
N ARG A 522 -15.86 -11.04 14.12
CA ARG A 522 -14.66 -10.29 14.54
C ARG A 522 -14.86 -9.72 15.94
N ILE A 523 -13.85 -9.88 16.79
CA ILE A 523 -13.75 -9.22 18.10
C ILE A 523 -12.41 -8.49 18.12
N SER A 524 -12.44 -7.18 18.35
CA SER A 524 -11.25 -6.31 18.29
C SER A 524 -11.58 -4.94 18.87
N SER A 525 -10.56 -4.10 19.07
CA SER A 525 -10.77 -2.67 19.18
C SER A 525 -11.42 -2.09 17.91
N GLY A 526 -12.24 -1.06 18.06
CA GLY A 526 -12.89 -0.36 16.96
C GLY A 526 -11.90 0.35 16.04
N PHE A 527 -12.17 0.34 14.73
CA PHE A 527 -11.28 0.99 13.75
C PHE A 527 -11.36 2.52 13.85
N ARG A 528 -12.58 3.06 14.05
CA ARG A 528 -12.81 4.50 14.20
C ARG A 528 -12.59 5.00 15.62
N HIS A 529 -12.84 4.13 16.59
CA HIS A 529 -12.74 4.39 18.03
C HIS A 529 -11.84 3.32 18.66
N PRO A 530 -10.50 3.49 18.62
CA PRO A 530 -9.57 2.49 19.13
C PRO A 530 -9.76 2.20 20.63
N ASP A 531 -10.36 3.12 21.38
CA ASP A 531 -10.75 3.02 22.79
C ASP A 531 -12.05 2.23 23.04
N THR A 532 -12.70 1.69 22.01
CA THR A 532 -13.86 0.82 22.18
C THR A 532 -13.54 -0.61 21.77
N THR A 533 -14.16 -1.57 22.46
CA THR A 533 -14.20 -2.98 22.05
C THR A 533 -15.43 -3.21 21.18
N GLU A 534 -15.22 -3.75 19.99
CA GLU A 534 -16.29 -4.17 19.08
C GLU A 534 -16.37 -5.70 19.08
N VAL A 535 -17.53 -6.24 19.46
CA VAL A 535 -17.86 -7.66 19.40
C VAL A 535 -18.88 -7.85 18.29
N THR A 536 -18.48 -8.46 17.18
CA THR A 536 -19.41 -8.81 16.10
C THR A 536 -19.77 -10.28 16.13
N PHE A 537 -20.99 -10.60 15.72
CA PHE A 537 -21.49 -11.96 15.60
C PHE A 537 -22.49 -12.08 14.44
N TRP A 538 -22.53 -13.26 13.85
CA TRP A 538 -23.45 -13.62 12.78
C TRP A 538 -24.65 -14.34 13.38
N TYR A 539 -25.85 -13.98 12.93
CA TYR A 539 -27.11 -14.58 13.38
C TYR A 539 -27.81 -15.26 12.20
N VAL A 540 -28.21 -16.51 12.41
CA VAL A 540 -29.04 -17.31 11.51
C VAL A 540 -30.08 -18.00 12.39
N PRO A 541 -31.40 -17.80 12.24
CA PRO A 541 -32.39 -18.47 13.08
C PRO A 541 -32.41 -19.99 12.90
N GLY A 542 -32.58 -20.74 14.00
CA GLY A 542 -32.80 -22.19 13.98
C GLY A 542 -31.59 -23.15 14.08
N PRO A 543 -30.29 -22.77 14.01
CA PRO A 543 -29.16 -23.64 14.32
C PRO A 543 -29.26 -24.38 15.67
N ALA A 544 -29.63 -23.70 16.76
CA ALA A 544 -29.80 -24.28 18.09
C ALA A 544 -30.95 -25.28 18.14
N ALA A 545 -31.96 -25.10 17.29
CA ALA A 545 -33.07 -26.05 17.10
C ALA A 545 -32.76 -27.13 16.04
N GLY A 546 -31.54 -27.15 15.47
CA GLY A 546 -31.11 -28.11 14.44
C GLY A 546 -31.71 -27.88 13.05
N ARG A 547 -32.34 -26.72 12.80
CA ARG A 547 -33.02 -26.37 11.54
C ARG A 547 -32.64 -24.95 11.11
N PRO A 548 -31.43 -24.73 10.57
CA PRO A 548 -30.98 -23.40 10.18
C PRO A 548 -31.81 -22.85 9.01
N GLU A 549 -32.42 -21.68 9.21
CA GLU A 549 -33.21 -20.97 8.19
C GLU A 549 -32.33 -20.01 7.38
N ARG A 550 -32.29 -20.19 6.06
CA ARG A 550 -31.54 -19.31 5.13
C ARG A 550 -30.12 -19.02 5.61
N ALA A 551 -29.34 -20.09 5.84
CA ALA A 551 -27.95 -19.99 6.29
C ALA A 551 -27.04 -19.22 5.32
N ASP A 552 -27.47 -19.08 4.06
CA ASP A 552 -26.85 -18.29 2.99
C ASP A 552 -27.07 -16.76 3.14
N SER A 553 -27.99 -16.32 4.02
CA SER A 553 -28.30 -14.91 4.29
C SER A 553 -28.31 -14.59 5.79
N PRO A 554 -27.14 -14.62 6.46
CA PRO A 554 -27.02 -14.27 7.86
C PRO A 554 -27.11 -12.75 8.08
N LEU A 555 -27.65 -12.34 9.23
CA LEU A 555 -27.47 -10.96 9.71
C LEU A 555 -26.19 -10.85 10.53
N GLN A 556 -25.53 -9.70 10.46
CA GLN A 556 -24.39 -9.39 11.33
C GLN A 556 -24.80 -8.33 12.34
N PHE A 557 -24.43 -8.56 13.59
CA PHE A 557 -24.61 -7.61 14.69
C PHE A 557 -23.25 -7.13 15.20
N CYS A 558 -23.21 -5.90 15.73
CA CYS A 558 -22.09 -5.30 16.43
C CYS A 558 -22.52 -4.80 17.80
N TRP A 559 -21.87 -5.30 18.85
CA TRP A 559 -21.97 -4.79 20.20
C TRP A 559 -20.70 -4.00 20.54
N VAL A 560 -20.86 -2.75 20.93
CA VAL A 560 -19.77 -1.85 21.31
C VAL A 560 -19.69 -1.75 22.83
N ILE A 561 -18.51 -1.98 23.38
CA ILE A 561 -18.19 -1.87 24.81
C ILE A 561 -17.14 -0.75 24.96
N PRO A 562 -17.50 0.41 25.53
CA PRO A 562 -16.55 1.51 25.72
C PRO A 562 -15.53 1.17 26.81
N ASP A 563 -14.30 1.66 26.68
CA ASP A 563 -13.36 1.68 27.82
C ASP A 563 -13.84 2.70 28.85
N ASP A 564 -14.31 2.22 30.00
CA ASP A 564 -14.80 3.02 31.11
C ASP A 564 -13.76 3.17 32.25
N GLY A 565 -12.53 2.71 32.01
CA GLY A 565 -11.45 2.68 33.00
C GLY A 565 -11.49 1.48 33.94
N THR A 566 -12.48 0.59 33.85
CA THR A 566 -12.50 -0.69 34.55
C THR A 566 -11.34 -1.58 34.05
N PRO A 567 -10.68 -2.36 34.93
CA PRO A 567 -9.67 -3.32 34.49
C PRO A 567 -10.22 -4.24 33.37
N PRO A 568 -9.45 -4.47 32.29
CA PRO A 568 -9.90 -5.24 31.13
C PRO A 568 -10.44 -6.64 31.48
N GLU A 569 -9.86 -7.30 32.48
CA GLU A 569 -10.28 -8.61 32.97
C GLU A 569 -11.69 -8.59 33.54
N ALA A 570 -12.01 -7.58 34.35
CA ALA A 570 -13.33 -7.41 34.94
C ALA A 570 -14.37 -7.04 33.87
N GLN A 571 -13.99 -6.20 32.91
CA GLN A 571 -14.87 -5.81 31.81
C GLN A 571 -15.17 -6.99 30.87
N ALA A 572 -14.16 -7.79 30.51
CA ALA A 572 -14.33 -8.99 29.70
C ALA A 572 -15.19 -10.05 30.43
N ALA A 573 -14.96 -10.26 31.73
CA ALA A 573 -15.77 -11.18 32.53
C ALA A 573 -17.24 -10.72 32.61
N ALA A 574 -17.48 -9.42 32.78
CA ALA A 574 -18.84 -8.86 32.73
C ALA A 574 -19.48 -9.06 31.35
N ALA A 575 -18.72 -8.89 30.28
CA ALA A 575 -19.21 -9.10 28.92
C ALA A 575 -19.60 -10.55 28.65
N LEU A 576 -18.77 -11.52 29.07
CA LEU A 576 -19.06 -12.94 28.94
C LEU A 576 -20.26 -13.38 29.79
N ARG A 577 -20.40 -12.85 31.02
CA ARG A 577 -21.60 -13.07 31.84
C ARG A 577 -22.86 -12.56 31.15
N ARG A 578 -22.80 -11.35 30.59
CA ARG A 578 -23.94 -10.79 29.85
C ARG A 578 -24.33 -11.64 28.65
N LEU A 579 -23.36 -12.17 27.90
CA LEU A 579 -23.62 -13.12 26.81
C LEU A 579 -24.27 -14.43 27.30
N ALA A 580 -24.01 -14.84 28.54
CA ALA A 580 -24.63 -16.03 29.13
C ALA A 580 -26.09 -15.79 29.56
N GLU A 581 -26.42 -14.57 29.96
CA GLU A 581 -27.67 -14.21 30.64
C GLU A 581 -28.69 -13.50 29.72
N GLU A 582 -28.22 -12.71 28.75
CA GLU A 582 -29.04 -11.85 27.89
C GLU A 582 -28.81 -12.14 26.40
N ASP A 583 -29.88 -12.12 25.60
CA ASP A 583 -29.78 -12.27 24.15
C ASP A 583 -28.98 -11.10 23.53
N PRO A 584 -27.83 -11.36 22.88
CA PRO A 584 -26.97 -10.31 22.33
C PRO A 584 -27.61 -9.48 21.23
N LYS A 585 -28.70 -9.94 20.61
CA LYS A 585 -29.45 -9.18 19.62
C LYS A 585 -30.22 -8.00 20.23
N THR A 586 -30.42 -7.97 21.55
CA THR A 586 -31.15 -6.90 22.25
C THR A 586 -30.29 -5.65 22.51
N TYR A 587 -28.97 -5.80 22.55
CA TYR A 587 -28.01 -4.72 22.78
C TYR A 587 -26.97 -4.57 21.66
N GLY A 588 -26.86 -5.55 20.76
CA GLY A 588 -26.13 -5.44 19.50
C GLY A 588 -26.95 -4.68 18.45
N ARG A 589 -26.27 -3.93 17.59
CA ARG A 589 -26.90 -3.25 16.44
C ARG A 589 -26.61 -4.00 15.16
N VAL A 590 -27.59 -4.13 14.26
CA VAL A 590 -27.37 -4.69 12.93
C VAL A 590 -26.33 -3.85 12.19
N CYS A 591 -25.31 -4.51 11.64
CA CYS A 591 -24.20 -3.87 10.92
C CYS A 591 -23.85 -4.57 9.59
N GLY A 592 -24.53 -5.65 9.25
CA GLY A 592 -24.33 -6.40 8.00
C GLY A 592 -25.47 -7.39 7.73
N GLY A 593 -25.53 -7.92 6.51
CA GLY A 593 -26.65 -8.70 5.99
C GLY A 593 -27.37 -7.95 4.88
N SER A 594 -28.70 -8.09 4.78
CA SER A 594 -29.53 -7.29 3.86
C SER A 594 -30.69 -6.59 4.59
N PRO A 595 -31.14 -5.41 4.11
CA PRO A 595 -32.30 -4.70 4.66
C PRO A 595 -33.56 -5.56 4.67
N GLU A 596 -33.78 -6.34 3.62
CA GLU A 596 -34.94 -7.23 3.49
C GLU A 596 -34.90 -8.31 4.56
N ARG A 597 -33.71 -8.91 4.79
CA ARG A 597 -33.54 -9.94 5.81
C ARG A 597 -33.72 -9.39 7.22
N ALA A 598 -33.28 -8.16 7.48
CA ALA A 598 -33.51 -7.50 8.75
C ALA A 598 -34.99 -7.24 9.00
N ALA A 599 -35.72 -6.76 7.99
CA ALA A 599 -37.17 -6.54 8.07
C ALA A 599 -37.95 -7.85 8.28
N GLU A 600 -37.60 -8.92 7.55
CA GLU A 600 -38.18 -10.27 7.75
C GLU A 600 -38.04 -10.75 9.20
N LEU A 601 -36.91 -10.45 9.84
CA LEU A 601 -36.58 -10.88 11.19
C LEU A 601 -36.95 -9.86 12.27
N GLY A 602 -37.59 -8.75 11.90
CA GLY A 602 -38.06 -7.72 12.84
C GLY A 602 -36.97 -6.80 13.41
N PHE A 603 -35.80 -6.71 12.76
CA PHE A 603 -34.72 -5.81 13.16
C PHE A 603 -34.66 -4.54 12.32
N SER A 604 -34.36 -3.41 12.96
CA SER A 604 -34.10 -2.16 12.27
C SER A 604 -32.80 -2.22 11.48
N TRP A 605 -32.84 -1.80 10.22
CA TRP A 605 -31.64 -1.61 9.41
C TRP A 605 -30.94 -0.30 9.81
N PRO A 606 -29.60 -0.26 9.92
CA PRO A 606 -28.89 0.99 10.18
C PRO A 606 -29.14 1.98 9.03
N ASP A 607 -29.57 3.20 9.35
CA ASP A 607 -29.57 4.31 8.40
C ASP A 607 -28.15 4.47 7.85
N SER A 608 -28.01 4.62 6.53
CA SER A 608 -26.73 4.79 5.87
C SER A 608 -25.98 6.00 6.46
N ALA A 609 -24.99 5.74 7.30
CA ALA A 609 -24.14 6.71 7.97
C ALA A 609 -22.85 7.02 7.21
#